data_AF-A0A1I5G0Q9-F1
#
_entry.id   AF-A0A1I5G0Q9-F1
#
_cell.length_a   1.000
_cell.length_b   1.000
_cell.length_c   1.000
_cell.angle_alpha   90.00
_cell.angle_beta   90.00
_cell.angle_gamma   90.00
#
_symmetry.space_group_name_H-M   'P 1'
#
loop_
_entity.id
_entity.type
_entity.pdbx_description
1 polymer ?
#
loop_
_entity_poly.entity_id
_entity_poly.type
_entity_poly.pdbx_seq_one_letter_code
_entity_poly.pdbx_strand_id
1 'polypeptide(L)'
;MAKRVNRITVRLTDEELRRMRFKMDELDISNMSLYTRKMLMDGYCVKMDTKDISEMVYLLRMCSNNLNQYAKKANGMGVVYQQDIKDLQQRLDDIWDNSKKLLKKYEAIS
;
A
#
# COMPACT_ATOMS: atom_id res chain seq x y z
N MET A 1 -26.78 20.59 26.20
CA MET A 1 -26.37 19.52 25.28
C MET A 1 -27.59 19.01 24.53
N ALA A 2 -27.53 18.88 23.20
CA ALA A 2 -28.63 18.28 22.43
C ALA A 2 -28.80 16.80 22.81
N LYS A 3 -30.06 16.35 22.94
CA LYS A 3 -30.40 14.96 23.29
C LYS A 3 -30.15 14.06 22.07
N ARG A 4 -29.37 13.00 22.26
CA ARG A 4 -29.10 11.99 21.20
C ARG A 4 -30.25 10.99 21.17
N VAL A 5 -31.08 11.02 20.12
CA VAL A 5 -32.29 10.19 19.97
C VAL A 5 -32.17 9.09 18.90
N ASN A 6 -31.25 9.24 17.95
CA ASN A 6 -31.08 8.30 16.85
C ASN A 6 -30.15 7.13 17.27
N ARG A 7 -30.55 5.90 16.93
CA ARG A 7 -29.79 4.68 17.23
C ARG A 7 -29.37 3.97 15.95
N ILE A 8 -28.09 3.61 15.87
CA ILE A 8 -27.52 2.77 14.82
C ILE A 8 -27.07 1.46 15.49
N THR A 9 -27.42 0.31 14.92
CA THR A 9 -27.03 -1.01 15.43
C THR A 9 -26.24 -1.74 14.35
N VAL A 10 -25.09 -2.31 14.72
CA VAL A 10 -24.23 -3.12 13.84
C VAL A 10 -24.06 -4.49 14.49
N ARG A 11 -24.15 -5.56 13.71
CA ARG A 11 -23.82 -6.92 14.16
C ARG A 11 -22.37 -7.22 13.77
N LEU A 12 -21.62 -7.77 14.72
CA LEU A 12 -20.22 -8.14 14.56
C LEU A 12 -20.06 -9.61 14.94
N THR A 13 -19.12 -10.28 14.28
CA THR A 13 -18.58 -11.56 14.74
C THR A 13 -17.74 -11.38 16.00
N ASP A 14 -17.45 -12.47 16.72
CA ASP A 14 -16.61 -12.43 17.92
C ASP A 14 -15.18 -11.94 17.64
N GLU A 15 -14.67 -12.19 16.44
CA GLU A 15 -13.36 -11.70 16.00
C GLU A 15 -13.36 -10.19 15.78
N GLU A 16 -14.36 -9.67 15.05
CA GLU A 16 -14.51 -8.23 14.82
C GLU A 16 -14.71 -7.46 16.13
N LEU A 17 -15.49 -8.02 17.06
CA LEU A 17 -15.71 -7.43 18.38
C LEU A 17 -14.42 -7.40 19.21
N ARG A 18 -13.63 -8.48 19.21
CA ARG A 18 -12.32 -8.52 19.88
C ARG A 18 -11.36 -7.49 19.30
N ARG A 19 -11.28 -7.41 17.97
CA ARG A 19 -10.41 -6.44 17.29
C ARG A 19 -10.82 -4.99 17.58
N MET A 20 -12.13 -4.72 17.64
CA MET A 20 -12.63 -3.40 18.01
C MET A 20 -12.24 -3.02 19.45
N ARG A 21 -12.36 -3.94 20.40
CA ARG A 21 -11.97 -3.71 21.80
C ARG A 21 -10.46 -3.49 21.95
N PHE A 22 -9.66 -4.26 21.23
CA PHE A 22 -8.21 -4.05 21.22
C PHE A 22 -7.84 -2.62 20.77
N LYS A 23 -8.44 -2.14 19.67
CA LYS A 23 -8.23 -0.75 19.20
C LYS A 23 -8.78 0.31 20.15
N MET A 24 -9.82 -0.01 20.92
CA MET A 24 -10.32 0.87 21.97
C MET A 24 -9.29 1.02 23.09
N ASP A 25 -8.71 -0.10 23.52
CA ASP A 25 -7.68 -0.14 24.57
C ASP A 25 -6.41 0.59 24.11
N GLU A 26 -5.99 0.45 22.85
CA GLU A 26 -4.86 1.22 22.27
C GLU A 26 -5.04 2.74 22.32
N LEU A 27 -6.29 3.22 22.40
CA LEU A 27 -6.63 4.64 22.46
C LEU A 27 -7.06 5.09 23.87
N ASP A 28 -6.94 4.20 24.87
CA ASP A 28 -7.42 4.41 26.24
C ASP A 28 -8.92 4.77 26.34
N ILE A 29 -9.74 4.26 25.41
CA ILE A 29 -11.18 4.53 25.38
C ILE A 29 -11.96 3.35 25.97
N SER A 30 -12.40 3.47 27.21
CA SER A 30 -13.22 2.44 27.87
C SER A 30 -14.70 2.42 27.44
N ASN A 31 -15.20 3.54 26.90
CA ASN A 31 -16.62 3.69 26.55
C ASN A 31 -16.87 3.41 25.07
N MET A 32 -17.58 2.31 24.81
CA MET A 32 -17.96 1.87 23.46
C MET A 32 -18.67 2.96 22.65
N SER A 33 -19.68 3.63 23.24
CA SER A 33 -20.42 4.67 22.54
C SER A 33 -19.57 5.91 22.23
N LEU A 34 -18.53 6.19 23.02
CA LEU A 34 -17.55 7.25 22.71
C LEU A 34 -16.66 6.82 21.55
N TYR A 35 -16.06 5.63 21.65
CA TYR A 35 -15.21 5.08 20.59
C TYR A 35 -15.95 5.00 19.25
N THR A 36 -17.11 4.36 19.21
CA THR A 36 -17.89 4.20 17.98
C THR A 36 -18.27 5.54 17.37
N ARG A 37 -18.61 6.55 18.17
CA ARG A 37 -18.92 7.89 17.63
C ARG A 37 -17.67 8.59 17.10
N LYS A 38 -16.54 8.52 17.80
CA LYS A 38 -15.27 9.06 17.33
C LYS A 38 -14.91 8.43 15.99
N MET A 39 -15.02 7.11 15.87
CA MET A 39 -14.75 6.40 14.62
C MET A 39 -15.76 6.66 13.50
N LEU A 40 -17.05 6.87 13.81
CA LEU A 40 -18.07 7.17 12.80
C LEU A 40 -18.00 8.61 12.29
N MET A 41 -17.57 9.56 13.13
CA MET A 41 -17.52 10.99 12.78
C MET A 41 -16.15 11.41 12.27
N ASP A 42 -15.09 10.93 12.91
CA ASP A 42 -13.70 11.32 12.65
C ASP A 42 -12.93 10.22 11.90
N GLY A 43 -13.58 9.09 11.60
CA GLY A 43 -12.97 8.01 10.82
C GLY A 43 -12.64 8.49 9.42
N TYR A 44 -11.35 8.57 9.11
CA TYR A 44 -10.91 8.81 7.74
C TYR A 44 -11.30 7.62 6.86
N CYS A 45 -12.26 7.82 5.96
CA CYS A 45 -12.50 6.92 4.85
C CYS A 45 -11.35 7.07 3.85
N VAL A 46 -10.24 6.37 4.10
CA VAL A 46 -9.09 6.36 3.18
C VAL A 46 -9.48 5.54 1.95
N LYS A 47 -9.89 6.21 0.89
CA LYS A 47 -9.94 5.63 -0.44
C LYS A 47 -8.51 5.57 -0.96
N MET A 48 -7.83 4.46 -0.67
CA MET A 48 -6.48 4.22 -1.17
C MET A 48 -6.56 3.93 -2.68
N ASP A 49 -6.28 4.94 -3.51
CA ASP A 49 -6.09 4.71 -4.94
C ASP A 49 -4.73 4.04 -5.17
N THR A 50 -4.75 2.73 -5.37
CA THR A 50 -3.56 1.89 -5.54
C THR A 50 -3.16 1.70 -7.00
N LYS A 51 -3.71 2.51 -7.92
CA LYS A 51 -3.33 2.46 -9.34
C LYS A 51 -1.84 2.71 -9.55
N ASP A 52 -1.28 3.70 -8.86
CA ASP A 52 0.14 4.04 -8.94
C ASP A 52 1.03 2.86 -8.50
N ILE A 53 0.61 2.10 -7.48
CA ILE A 53 1.33 0.91 -7.00
C ILE A 53 1.24 -0.24 -8.03
N SER A 54 0.07 -0.42 -8.64
CA SER A 54 -0.15 -1.45 -9.67
C SER A 54 0.72 -1.22 -10.90
N GLU A 55 0.89 0.04 -11.31
CA GLU A 55 1.75 0.42 -12.44
C GLU A 55 3.24 0.15 -12.14
N MET A 56 3.70 0.44 -10.93
CA MET A 56 5.07 0.07 -10.50
C MET A 56 5.32 -1.43 -10.55
N VAL A 57 4.39 -2.24 -10.02
CA VAL A 57 4.50 -3.71 -10.02
C VAL A 57 4.57 -4.24 -11.46
N TYR A 58 3.81 -3.63 -12.38
CA TYR A 58 3.86 -3.97 -13.79
C TYR A 58 5.23 -3.68 -14.41
N LEU A 59 5.78 -2.47 -14.21
CA LEU A 59 7.10 -2.08 -14.71
C LEU A 59 8.22 -2.95 -14.15
N LEU A 60 8.17 -3.26 -12.85
CA LEU A 60 9.11 -4.18 -12.19
C LEU A 60 9.05 -5.59 -12.80
N ARG A 61 7.85 -6.10 -13.08
CA ARG A 61 7.67 -7.42 -13.69
C ARG A 61 8.27 -7.47 -15.10
N MET A 62 8.11 -6.41 -15.88
CA MET A 62 8.72 -6.30 -17.20
C MET A 62 10.25 -6.31 -17.12
N CYS A 63 10.83 -5.56 -16.19
CA CYS A 63 12.29 -5.55 -16.00
C CYS A 63 12.83 -6.90 -15.54
N SER A 64 12.16 -7.56 -14.58
CA SER A 64 12.53 -8.89 -14.10
C SER A 64 12.47 -9.95 -15.21
N ASN A 65 11.43 -9.91 -16.05
CA ASN A 65 11.31 -10.81 -17.20
C ASN A 65 12.43 -10.60 -18.23
N ASN A 66 12.79 -9.34 -18.51
CA ASN A 66 13.87 -9.04 -19.43
C ASN A 66 15.22 -9.49 -18.85
N LEU A 67 15.48 -9.20 -17.57
CA LEU A 67 16.69 -9.64 -16.87
C LEU A 67 16.84 -11.17 -16.89
N ASN A 68 15.75 -11.91 -16.73
CA ASN A 68 15.73 -13.37 -16.87
C ASN A 68 16.04 -13.82 -18.31
N GLN A 69 15.59 -13.09 -19.34
CA GLN A 69 15.97 -13.36 -20.73
C GLN A 69 17.46 -13.13 -20.98
N TYR A 70 18.05 -12.09 -20.39
CA TYR A 70 19.49 -11.84 -20.50
C TYR A 70 20.31 -12.90 -19.77
N ALA A 71 19.88 -13.33 -18.57
CA ALA A 71 20.52 -14.44 -17.86
C ALA A 71 20.49 -15.74 -18.68
N LYS A 72 19.35 -16.05 -19.33
CA LYS A 72 19.24 -17.20 -20.23
C LYS A 72 20.16 -17.08 -21.46
N LYS A 73 20.25 -15.90 -22.07
CA LYS A 73 21.16 -15.65 -23.21
C LYS A 73 22.63 -15.74 -22.82
N ALA A 74 23.00 -15.18 -21.66
CA ALA A 74 24.35 -15.27 -21.10
C ALA A 74 24.76 -16.72 -20.84
N ASN A 75 23.86 -17.51 -20.23
CA ASN A 75 24.08 -18.93 -19.95
C ASN A 75 24.14 -19.80 -21.23
N GLY A 76 23.48 -19.38 -22.31
CA GLY A 76 23.42 -20.13 -23.57
C GLY A 76 24.56 -19.84 -24.56
N MET A 77 25.09 -18.60 -24.59
CA MET A 77 26.10 -18.18 -25.58
C MET A 77 27.42 -17.70 -24.97
N GLY A 78 27.51 -17.52 -23.64
CA GLY A 78 28.75 -17.10 -22.96
C GLY A 78 29.19 -15.66 -23.20
N VAL A 79 28.43 -14.86 -23.96
CA VAL A 79 28.75 -13.47 -24.29
C VAL A 79 27.56 -12.57 -23.96
N VAL A 80 27.76 -11.57 -23.11
CA VAL A 80 26.79 -10.52 -22.79
C VAL A 80 27.26 -9.22 -23.42
N TYR A 81 26.45 -8.62 -24.29
CA TYR A 81 26.80 -7.35 -24.91
C TYR A 81 26.63 -6.20 -23.90
N GLN A 82 27.66 -5.35 -23.78
CA GLN A 82 27.66 -4.21 -22.85
C GLN A 82 26.49 -3.24 -23.08
N GLN A 83 26.00 -3.15 -24.31
CA GLN A 83 24.83 -2.35 -24.68
C GLN A 83 23.55 -2.87 -23.99
N ASP A 84 23.37 -4.19 -23.91
CA ASP A 84 22.22 -4.81 -23.25
C ASP A 84 22.22 -4.53 -21.73
N ILE A 85 23.40 -4.48 -21.11
CA ILE A 85 23.56 -4.14 -19.69
C ILE A 85 23.23 -2.67 -19.44
N LYS A 86 23.69 -1.76 -20.32
CA LYS A 86 23.40 -0.33 -20.21
C LYS A 86 21.91 -0.03 -20.35
N ASP A 87 21.23 -0.66 -21.31
CA ASP A 87 19.78 -0.50 -21.48
C ASP A 87 18.99 -1.01 -20.26
N LEU A 88 19.48 -2.08 -19.61
CA LEU A 88 18.92 -2.59 -18.36
C LEU A 88 19.12 -1.63 -17.18
N GLN A 89 20.33 -1.06 -17.04
CA GLN A 89 20.64 -0.09 -16.00
C GLN A 89 19.76 1.15 -16.12
N GLN A 90 19.61 1.68 -17.34
CA GLN A 90 18.76 2.84 -17.63
C GLN A 90 17.30 2.61 -17.18
N ARG A 91 16.73 1.43 -17.47
CA ARG A 91 15.34 1.10 -17.08
C ARG A 91 15.19 0.89 -15.58
N LEU A 92 16.21 0.38 -14.89
CA LEU A 92 16.23 0.27 -13.44
C LEU A 92 16.28 1.63 -12.76
N ASP A 93 17.07 2.56 -13.29
CA ASP A 93 17.15 3.94 -12.81
C ASP A 93 15.80 4.67 -12.97
N ASP A 94 15.12 4.49 -14.10
CA ASP A 94 13.79 5.05 -14.33
C ASP A 94 12.74 4.53 -13.32
N ILE A 95 12.79 3.22 -13.01
CA ILE A 95 11.92 2.61 -11.98
C ILE A 95 12.23 3.20 -10.61
N TRP A 96 13.51 3.33 -10.27
CA TRP A 96 13.94 3.87 -8.99
C TRP A 96 13.49 5.31 -8.78
N ASP A 97 13.58 6.15 -9.80
CA ASP A 97 13.14 7.54 -9.72
C ASP A 97 11.62 7.67 -9.63
N ASN A 98 10.87 6.83 -10.33
CA ASN A 98 9.42 6.77 -10.18
C ASN A 98 9.01 6.27 -8.78
N SER A 99 9.76 5.32 -8.21
CA SER A 99 9.57 4.84 -6.83
C SER A 99 9.76 5.95 -5.80
N LYS A 100 10.83 6.76 -5.94
CA LYS A 100 11.07 7.91 -5.07
C LYS A 100 9.98 8.96 -5.15
N LYS A 101 9.47 9.26 -6.36
CA LYS A 101 8.36 10.23 -6.53
C LYS A 101 7.10 9.77 -5.82
N LEU A 102 6.79 8.47 -5.89
CA LEU A 102 5.64 7.90 -5.21
C LEU A 102 5.81 7.90 -3.69
N LEU A 103 6.97 7.49 -3.18
CA LEU A 103 7.29 7.58 -1.75
C LEU A 103 7.13 9.01 -1.21
N LYS A 104 7.65 10.02 -1.91
CA LYS A 104 7.45 11.43 -1.54
C LYS A 104 5.99 11.87 -1.54
N LYS A 105 5.20 11.39 -2.50
CA LYS A 105 3.76 11.68 -2.59
C LYS A 105 3.00 11.09 -1.41
N TYR A 106 3.39 9.90 -0.93
CA TYR A 106 2.77 9.27 0.24
C TYR A 106 3.29 9.83 1.58
N GLU A 107 4.57 10.23 1.68
CA GLU A 107 5.11 10.94 2.86
C GLU A 107 4.40 12.28 3.10
N ALA A 108 4.03 13.01 2.04
CA ALA A 108 3.30 14.27 2.17
C ALA A 108 1.83 14.13 2.61
N ILE A 109 1.31 12.89 2.65
CA ILE A 109 -0.07 12.57 3.03
C ILE A 109 -0.13 11.93 4.43
N SER A 110 1.02 11.50 4.98
CA SER A 110 1.17 11.02 6.36
C SER A 110 1.45 12.14 7.35
#